data_AF-A0A383CQW8-F1
#
_entry.id   AF-A0A383CQW8-F1
#
_cell.length_a   1.000
_cell.length_b   1.000
_cell.length_c   1.000
_cell.angle_alpha   90.00
_cell.angle_beta   90.00
_cell.angle_gamma   90.00
#
_symmetry.space_group_name_H-M   'P 1'
#
loop_
_entity.id
_entity.type
_entity.pdbx_description
1 polymer ?
#
loop_
_entity_poly.entity_id
_entity_poly.type
_entity_poly.pdbx_seq_one_letter_code
_entity_poly.pdbx_strand_id
1 'polypeptide(L)'
;MNFISKIFRKISNNFFKGILISAPVIITFYIAWGLIKFFDKKVSPLLGTFPYEIPGFGLITVFIFFAIIGFITTGLLGRIFSTFFEKILSKMPILRNIYSGLKQLFEAILTQKSNSFREVVLIEYPRQGIWAMGFLTGDTKGEVNRKTKNQMV
;
A
#
# COMPACT_ATOMS: atom_id res chain seq x y z
N MET A 1 47.82 -2.67 13.68
CA MET A 1 46.53 -2.35 13.01
C MET A 1 45.41 -3.08 13.76
N ASN A 2 44.46 -2.33 14.33
CA ASN A 2 43.92 -2.57 15.68
C ASN A 2 42.84 -3.66 15.77
N PHE A 3 43.05 -4.68 16.62
CA PHE A 3 42.13 -5.80 16.87
C PHE A 3 40.75 -5.35 17.42
N ILE A 4 40.75 -4.29 18.21
CA ILE A 4 39.54 -3.69 18.81
C ILE A 4 38.58 -3.15 17.76
N SER A 5 39.08 -2.55 16.66
CA SER A 5 38.21 -2.00 15.61
C SER A 5 37.54 -3.11 14.78
N LYS A 6 38.18 -4.29 14.63
CA LYS A 6 37.57 -5.47 14.00
C LYS A 6 36.42 -6.04 14.82
N ILE A 7 36.58 -6.15 16.14
CA ILE A 7 35.54 -6.64 17.05
C ILE A 7 34.36 -5.67 17.10
N PHE A 8 34.62 -4.37 17.23
CA PHE A 8 33.57 -3.35 17.21
C PHE A 8 32.78 -3.36 15.90
N ARG A 9 33.46 -3.49 14.75
CA ARG A 9 32.80 -3.62 13.45
C ARG A 9 31.94 -4.89 13.35
N LYS A 10 32.36 -6.03 13.90
CA LYS A 10 31.60 -7.29 13.86
C LYS A 10 30.36 -7.25 14.75
N ILE A 11 30.47 -6.66 15.94
CA ILE A 11 29.33 -6.44 16.85
C ILE A 11 28.34 -5.44 16.23
N SER A 12 28.84 -4.32 15.71
CA SER A 12 28.04 -3.29 15.06
C SER A 12 27.27 -3.83 13.85
N ASN A 13 27.94 -4.56 12.94
CA ASN A 13 27.26 -5.17 11.79
C ASN A 13 26.17 -6.17 12.20
N ASN A 14 26.36 -6.93 13.28
CA ASN A 14 25.35 -7.89 13.74
C ASN A 14 24.18 -7.19 14.45
N PHE A 15 24.45 -6.11 15.18
CA PHE A 15 23.41 -5.26 15.79
C PHE A 15 22.51 -4.60 14.74
N PHE A 16 23.09 -4.01 13.69
CA PHE A 16 22.33 -3.41 12.60
C PHE A 16 21.46 -4.44 11.86
N LYS A 17 21.95 -5.67 11.68
CA LYS A 17 21.15 -6.76 11.12
C LYS A 17 19.97 -7.13 12.03
N GLY A 18 20.18 -7.20 13.35
CA GLY A 18 19.12 -7.47 14.32
C GLY A 18 18.02 -6.41 14.30
N ILE A 19 18.39 -5.12 14.25
CA ILE A 19 17.43 -4.02 14.08
C ILE A 19 16.72 -4.15 12.74
N LEU A 20 17.44 -4.35 11.64
CA LEU A 20 16.85 -4.40 10.30
C LEU A 20 15.79 -5.51 10.17
N ILE A 21 16.03 -6.67 10.79
CA ILE A 21 15.11 -7.81 10.76
C ILE A 21 13.91 -7.60 11.69
N SER A 22 14.10 -6.99 12.86
CA SER A 22 13.03 -6.76 13.84
C SER A 22 12.22 -5.48 13.59
N ALA A 23 12.79 -4.52 12.87
CA ALA A 23 12.18 -3.21 12.60
C ALA A 23 10.77 -3.32 12.02
N PRO A 24 10.47 -4.16 11.01
CA PRO A 24 9.12 -4.26 10.47
C PRO A 24 8.08 -4.67 11.51
N VAL A 25 8.43 -5.60 12.41
CA VAL A 25 7.53 -6.09 13.47
C VAL A 25 7.30 -5.02 14.52
N ILE A 26 8.38 -4.37 14.99
CA ILE A 26 8.30 -3.30 15.98
C ILE A 26 7.50 -2.12 15.45
N ILE A 27 7.76 -1.70 14.21
CA ILE A 27 7.03 -0.60 13.55
C ILE A 27 5.54 -0.96 13.44
N THR A 28 5.22 -2.18 13.01
CA THR A 28 3.83 -2.65 12.91
C THR A 28 3.13 -2.60 14.27
N PHE A 29 3.75 -3.13 15.32
CA PHE A 29 3.17 -3.12 16.66
C PHE A 29 3.00 -1.71 17.21
N TYR A 30 4.00 -0.84 17.01
CA TYR A 30 3.94 0.56 17.44
C TYR A 30 2.79 1.32 16.76
N ILE A 31 2.65 1.18 15.44
CA ILE A 31 1.56 1.82 14.68
C ILE A 31 0.21 1.28 15.12
N ALA A 32 0.06 -0.05 15.23
CA ALA A 32 -1.21 -0.67 15.64
C ALA A 32 -1.64 -0.19 17.04
N TRP A 33 -0.72 -0.23 18.01
CA TRP A 33 -0.99 0.21 19.37
C TRP A 33 -1.30 1.71 19.46
N GLY A 34 -0.58 2.52 18.68
CA GLY A 34 -0.82 3.96 18.58
C GLY A 34 -2.20 4.29 17.99
N LEU A 35 -2.60 3.59 16.92
CA LEU A 35 -3.93 3.74 16.32
C LEU A 35 -5.05 3.37 17.30
N ILE A 36 -4.94 2.21 17.96
CA ILE A 36 -5.94 1.75 18.94
C ILE A 36 -6.10 2.81 20.03
N LYS A 37 -5.01 3.28 20.65
CA LYS A 37 -5.05 4.33 21.69
C LYS A 37 -5.62 5.66 21.19
N PHE A 38 -5.33 6.05 19.95
CA PHE A 38 -5.85 7.28 19.37
C PHE A 38 -7.38 7.22 19.22
N PHE A 39 -7.91 6.08 18.76
CA PHE A 39 -9.34 5.88 18.63
C PHE A 39 -10.01 5.68 19.99
N ASP A 40 -9.42 4.91 20.90
CA ASP A 40 -9.92 4.76 22.28
C ASP A 40 -10.08 6.12 22.96
N LYS A 41 -9.07 7.00 22.86
CA LYS A 41 -9.14 8.36 23.41
C LYS A 41 -10.22 9.23 22.77
N LYS A 42 -10.48 9.08 21.47
CA LYS A 42 -11.52 9.86 20.76
C LYS A 42 -12.93 9.34 20.99
N VAL A 43 -13.08 8.03 21.19
CA VAL A 43 -14.39 7.36 21.30
C VAL A 43 -14.82 7.18 22.76
N SER A 44 -13.89 7.05 23.70
CA SER A 44 -14.17 6.99 25.14
C SER A 44 -15.11 8.12 25.65
N PRO A 45 -14.95 9.39 25.23
CA PRO A 45 -15.87 10.47 25.61
C PRO A 45 -17.27 10.35 25.00
N LEU A 46 -17.40 9.71 23.83
CA LEU A 46 -18.71 9.45 23.20
C LEU A 46 -19.49 8.34 23.90
N LEU A 47 -18.80 7.46 24.64
CA LEU A 47 -19.37 6.30 25.33
C LEU A 47 -19.60 6.53 26.82
N GLY A 48 -19.69 7.79 27.26
CA GLY A 48 -19.58 8.30 28.65
C GLY A 48 -20.50 7.69 29.73
N THR A 49 -20.54 6.37 29.87
CA THR A 49 -21.35 5.63 30.85
C THR A 49 -20.85 4.21 31.14
N PHE A 50 -19.84 3.67 30.43
CA PHE A 50 -19.28 2.36 30.76
C PHE A 50 -18.00 2.48 31.61
N PRO A 51 -18.01 2.00 32.87
CA PRO A 51 -16.85 2.06 33.77
C PRO A 51 -15.75 1.04 33.46
N TYR A 52 -15.90 0.26 32.40
CA TYR A 52 -14.92 -0.74 31.97
C TYR A 52 -14.36 -0.36 30.61
N GLU A 53 -13.05 -0.11 30.55
CA GLU A 53 -12.29 -0.17 29.31
C GLU A 53 -12.37 -1.61 28.81
N ILE A 54 -13.25 -1.91 27.85
CA ILE A 54 -13.30 -3.24 27.25
C ILE A 54 -12.00 -3.41 26.43
N PRO A 55 -11.05 -4.26 26.87
CA PRO A 55 -9.80 -4.43 26.14
C PRO A 55 -10.13 -4.97 24.75
N GLY A 56 -9.70 -4.25 23.70
CA GLY A 56 -9.98 -4.58 22.30
C GLY A 56 -11.11 -3.78 21.64
N PHE A 57 -11.83 -2.91 22.36
CA PHE A 57 -12.86 -2.05 21.75
C PHE A 57 -12.29 -1.06 20.72
N GLY A 58 -11.09 -0.53 20.97
CA GLY A 58 -10.40 0.32 20.00
C GLY A 58 -10.06 -0.41 18.71
N LEU A 59 -9.77 -1.72 18.77
CA LEU A 59 -9.53 -2.52 17.57
C LEU A 59 -10.80 -2.65 16.70
N ILE A 60 -11.94 -2.92 17.33
CA ILE A 60 -13.24 -3.00 16.65
C ILE A 60 -13.60 -1.64 16.04
N THR A 61 -13.41 -0.57 16.80
CA THR A 61 -13.68 0.80 16.33
C THR A 61 -12.82 1.17 15.13
N VAL A 62 -11.51 0.89 15.18
CA VAL A 62 -10.58 1.08 14.06
C VAL A 62 -11.05 0.29 12.85
N PHE A 63 -11.39 -0.98 13.02
CA PHE A 63 -11.85 -1.85 11.94
C PHE A 63 -13.11 -1.31 11.26
N ILE A 64 -14.15 -0.96 12.03
CA ILE A 64 -15.41 -0.41 11.51
C ILE A 64 -15.15 0.93 10.81
N PHE A 65 -14.35 1.80 11.41
CA PHE A 65 -14.01 3.11 10.83
C PHE A 65 -13.35 2.96 9.44
N PHE A 66 -12.33 2.11 9.33
CA PHE A 66 -11.66 1.87 8.05
C PHE A 66 -12.55 1.12 7.05
N ALA A 67 -13.43 0.22 7.51
CA ALA A 67 -14.40 -0.44 6.64
C ALA A 67 -15.39 0.55 6.03
N ILE A 68 -15.90 1.50 6.83
CA ILE A 68 -16.78 2.58 6.34
C ILE A 68 -16.04 3.45 5.32
N ILE A 69 -14.80 3.86 5.61
CA ILE A 69 -13.99 4.62 4.66
C ILE A 69 -13.81 3.85 3.35
N GLY A 70 -13.42 2.57 3.42
CA GLY A 70 -13.23 1.74 2.23
C GLY A 70 -14.51 1.57 1.41
N PHE A 71 -15.66 1.41 2.09
CA PHE A 71 -16.96 1.34 1.45
C PHE A 71 -17.30 2.65 0.71
N ILE A 72 -17.09 3.79 1.36
CA ILE A 72 -17.29 5.11 0.74
C ILE A 72 -16.38 5.29 -0.47
N THR A 73 -15.09 4.95 -0.35
CA THR A 73 -14.10 5.09 -1.43
C THR A 73 -14.44 4.26 -2.67
N THR A 74 -15.05 3.09 -2.50
CA THR A 74 -15.39 2.19 -3.62
C THR A 74 -16.62 2.67 -4.42
N GLY A 75 -17.52 3.43 -3.78
CA GLY A 75 -18.75 3.93 -4.41
C GLY A 75 -18.57 5.20 -5.26
N LEU A 76 -19.68 5.66 -5.84
CA LEU A 76 -19.76 6.96 -6.55
C LEU A 76 -19.36 8.13 -5.63
N LEU A 77 -19.75 8.06 -4.35
CA LEU A 77 -19.37 9.04 -3.34
C LEU A 77 -17.85 9.17 -3.20
N GLY A 78 -17.12 8.06 -3.23
CA GLY A 78 -15.66 8.04 -3.16
C GLY A 78 -15.02 8.86 -4.29
N ARG A 79 -15.48 8.65 -5.52
CA ARG A 79 -14.99 9.41 -6.70
C ARG A 79 -15.26 10.91 -6.55
N ILE A 80 -16.48 11.28 -6.15
CA ILE A 80 -16.86 12.69 -5.94
C ILE A 80 -16.00 13.33 -4.85
N PHE A 81 -15.84 12.65 -3.71
CA PHE A 81 -15.08 13.14 -2.57
C PHE A 81 -13.59 13.30 -2.91
N SER A 82 -12.98 12.31 -3.57
CA SER A 82 -11.59 12.38 -4.02
C SER A 82 -11.35 13.54 -4.97
N THR A 83 -12.20 13.74 -5.99
CA THR A 83 -12.07 14.87 -6.92
C THR A 83 -12.29 16.22 -6.22
N PHE A 84 -13.24 16.30 -5.29
CA PHE A 84 -13.50 17.51 -4.52
C PHE A 84 -12.31 17.90 -3.63
N PHE A 85 -11.74 16.94 -2.91
CA PHE A 85 -10.54 17.14 -2.09
C PHE A 85 -9.35 17.57 -2.93
N GLU A 86 -9.09 16.90 -4.05
CA GLU A 86 -8.00 17.29 -4.96
C GLU A 86 -8.18 18.71 -5.51
N LYS A 87 -9.43 19.13 -5.76
CA LYS A 87 -9.75 20.50 -6.20
C LYS A 87 -9.58 21.55 -5.10
N ILE A 88 -9.78 21.18 -3.83
CA ILE A 88 -9.48 22.06 -2.70
C ILE A 88 -7.96 22.18 -2.53
N LEU A 89 -7.26 21.05 -2.48
CA LEU A 89 -5.82 21.01 -2.33
C LEU A 89 -5.10 21.69 -3.48
N SER A 90 -5.65 21.65 -4.71
CA SER A 90 -5.04 22.31 -5.86
C SER A 90 -4.99 23.84 -5.75
N LYS A 91 -5.83 24.43 -4.89
CA LYS A 91 -5.78 25.87 -4.56
C LYS A 91 -4.72 26.22 -3.52
N MET A 92 -4.10 25.22 -2.89
CA MET A 92 -3.08 25.38 -1.86
C MET A 92 -1.74 24.81 -2.36
N PRO A 93 -0.89 25.63 -3.01
CA PRO A 93 0.26 25.14 -3.79
C PRO A 93 1.25 24.29 -2.99
N ILE A 94 1.46 24.57 -1.70
CA ILE A 94 2.35 23.81 -0.83
C ILE A 94 1.76 22.44 -0.47
N LEU A 95 0.49 22.41 -0.03
CA LEU A 95 -0.18 21.19 0.40
C LEU A 95 -0.43 20.22 -0.76
N ARG A 96 -0.70 20.76 -1.97
CA ARG A 96 -0.84 19.96 -3.19
C ARG A 96 0.38 19.09 -3.44
N ASN A 97 1.58 19.67 -3.38
CA ASN A 97 2.81 18.95 -3.70
C ASN A 97 3.10 17.82 -2.71
N ILE A 98 2.87 18.06 -1.42
CA ILE A 98 3.03 17.06 -0.36
C ILE A 98 2.02 15.92 -0.54
N TYR A 99 0.73 16.25 -0.72
CA TYR A 99 -0.31 15.24 -0.91
C TYR A 99 -0.10 14.40 -2.17
N SER A 100 0.21 15.03 -3.29
CA SER A 100 0.48 14.32 -4.55
C SER A 100 1.71 13.42 -4.45
N GLY A 101 2.79 13.87 -3.80
CA GLY A 101 3.97 13.05 -3.56
C GLY A 101 3.64 11.83 -2.70
N LEU A 102 2.93 12.01 -1.59
CA LEU A 102 2.49 10.91 -0.74
C LEU A 102 1.57 9.94 -1.49
N LYS A 103 0.59 10.44 -2.24
CA LYS A 103 -0.33 9.63 -3.04
C LYS A 103 0.44 8.76 -4.04
N GLN A 104 1.42 9.32 -4.74
CA GLN A 104 2.27 8.58 -5.68
C GLN A 104 3.08 7.48 -4.99
N LEU A 105 3.65 7.76 -3.83
CA LEU A 105 4.38 6.75 -3.05
C LEU A 105 3.47 5.58 -2.65
N PHE A 106 2.26 5.88 -2.17
CA PHE A 106 1.29 4.84 -1.81
C PHE A 106 0.80 4.06 -3.03
N GLU A 107 0.47 4.72 -4.14
CA GLU A 107 0.07 4.08 -5.39
C GLU A 107 1.17 3.15 -5.93
N ALA A 108 2.44 3.57 -5.88
CA ALA A 108 3.56 2.75 -6.28
C ALA A 108 3.68 1.48 -5.42
N ILE A 109 3.58 1.60 -4.09
CA ILE A 109 3.66 0.45 -3.16
C ILE A 109 2.49 -0.52 -3.38
N LEU A 110 1.28 -0.01 -3.65
CA LEU A 110 0.10 -0.84 -3.90
C LEU A 110 0.14 -1.52 -5.27
N THR A 111 0.60 -0.81 -6.31
CA THR A 111 0.67 -1.30 -7.69
C THR A 111 1.79 -2.32 -7.89
N GLN A 112 2.88 -2.25 -7.11
CA GLN A 112 3.96 -3.26 -7.15
C GLN A 112 3.47 -4.69 -6.86
N LYS A 113 2.27 -4.88 -6.29
CA LYS A 113 1.67 -6.20 -6.07
C LYS A 113 0.86 -6.75 -7.25
N SER A 114 0.55 -5.97 -8.30
CA SER A 114 -0.14 -6.46 -9.50
C SER A 114 0.85 -6.81 -10.62
N ASN A 115 1.12 -8.10 -10.78
CA ASN A 115 2.12 -8.73 -11.66
C ASN A 115 1.88 -8.57 -13.18
N SER A 116 1.84 -7.35 -13.73
CA SER A 116 1.72 -7.18 -15.20
C SER A 116 3.04 -7.36 -15.99
N PHE A 117 4.11 -7.88 -15.36
CA PHE A 117 5.47 -7.92 -15.94
C PHE A 117 6.17 -9.28 -15.81
N ARG A 118 5.45 -10.39 -15.62
CA ARG A 118 6.09 -11.70 -15.36
C ARG A 118 5.81 -12.79 -16.39
N GLU A 119 5.01 -12.53 -17.42
CA GLU A 119 4.80 -13.51 -18.49
C GLU A 119 5.69 -13.20 -19.69
N VAL A 120 6.59 -14.14 -19.98
CA VAL A 120 7.38 -14.16 -21.21
C VAL A 120 6.65 -15.07 -22.19
N VAL A 121 6.31 -14.52 -23.35
CA VAL A 121 5.67 -15.27 -24.45
C VAL A 121 6.69 -15.52 -25.55
N LEU A 122 6.53 -16.64 -26.25
CA LEU A 122 7.26 -16.94 -27.47
C LEU A 122 6.34 -16.65 -28.64
N ILE A 123 6.79 -15.79 -29.54
CA ILE A 123 6.05 -15.43 -30.76
C ILE A 123 6.87 -15.82 -31.99
N GLU A 124 6.22 -16.35 -33.03
CA GLU A 124 6.90 -16.59 -34.30
C GLU A 124 7.06 -15.27 -35.06
N TYR A 125 8.30 -14.81 -35.17
CA TYR A 125 8.66 -13.60 -35.92
C TYR A 125 10.14 -13.67 -36.31
N PRO A 126 10.54 -13.26 -37.54
CA PRO A 126 9.72 -12.68 -38.61
C PRO A 126 9.09 -13.70 -39.59
N ARG A 127 9.40 -15.00 -39.48
CA ARG A 127 8.89 -16.07 -40.36
C ARG A 127 8.70 -17.37 -39.60
N GLN A 128 7.84 -18.25 -40.12
CA GLN A 128 7.49 -19.54 -39.52
C GLN A 128 8.75 -20.35 -39.16
N GLY A 129 8.76 -20.93 -37.97
CA GLY A 129 9.91 -21.69 -37.45
C GLY A 129 11.01 -20.84 -36.76
N ILE A 130 10.88 -19.51 -36.71
CA ILE A 130 11.78 -18.63 -35.95
C ILE A 130 11.00 -17.99 -34.80
N TRP A 131 11.46 -18.24 -33.58
CA TRP A 131 10.80 -17.79 -32.35
C TRP A 131 11.56 -16.65 -31.68
N ALA A 132 10.82 -15.62 -31.29
CA ALA A 132 11.30 -14.47 -30.52
C ALA A 132 10.64 -14.44 -29.14
N MET A 133 11.40 -14.06 -28.11
CA MET A 133 10.87 -13.82 -26.77
C MET A 133 10.26 -12.42 -26.69
N GLY A 134 9.02 -12.34 -26.22
CA GLY A 134 8.32 -11.09 -25.92
C GLY A 134 7.92 -11.04 -24.45
N PHE A 135 7.83 -9.84 -23.89
CA PHE A 135 7.27 -9.63 -22.56
C PHE A 135 5.81 -9.19 -22.70
N LEU A 136 4.89 -9.90 -22.06
CA LEU A 136 3.49 -9.47 -21.98
C LEU A 136 3.41 -8.26 -21.05
N THR A 137 3.05 -7.10 -21.60
CA THR A 137 3.04 -5.81 -20.86
C THR A 137 1.69 -5.44 -20.28
N GLY A 138 0.64 -6.21 -20.58
CA GLY A 138 -0.69 -6.04 -20.00
C GLY A 138 -1.77 -6.79 -20.78
N ASP A 139 -2.96 -6.89 -20.19
CA ASP A 139 -4.11 -7.55 -20.81
C ASP A 139 -4.76 -6.64 -21.87
N THR A 140 -5.17 -7.26 -22.98
CA THR A 140 -5.91 -6.56 -24.02
C THR A 140 -7.32 -6.13 -23.56
N LYS A 141 -7.59 -4.81 -23.48
CA LYS A 141 -8.92 -4.26 -23.15
C LYS A 141 -9.68 -3.80 -24.41
N GLY A 142 -10.97 -4.15 -24.49
CA GLY A 142 -11.91 -3.56 -25.47
C GLY A 142 -12.14 -4.39 -26.74
N GLU A 143 -11.88 -3.79 -27.90
CA GLU A 143 -12.35 -4.21 -29.24
C GLU A 143 -11.85 -5.60 -29.66
N VAL A 144 -10.62 -5.96 -29.31
CA VAL A 144 -9.98 -7.22 -29.70
C VAL A 144 -10.65 -8.42 -29.01
N ASN A 145 -10.91 -8.32 -27.71
CA ASN A 145 -11.65 -9.35 -26.96
C ASN A 145 -13.14 -9.40 -27.35
N ARG A 146 -13.70 -8.33 -27.93
CA ARG A 146 -15.07 -8.34 -28.44
C ARG A 146 -15.21 -9.05 -29.79
N LYS A 147 -14.18 -8.98 -30.63
CA LYS A 147 -14.17 -9.60 -31.97
C LYS A 147 -13.64 -11.04 -31.95
N THR A 148 -12.80 -11.38 -30.98
CA THR A 148 -12.26 -12.73 -30.82
C THR A 148 -12.97 -13.39 -29.65
N LYS A 149 -13.69 -14.51 -29.88
CA LYS A 149 -14.44 -15.24 -28.84
C LYS A 149 -13.57 -15.85 -27.71
N ASN A 150 -12.26 -15.66 -27.76
CA ASN A 150 -11.30 -16.13 -26.77
C ASN A 150 -10.70 -14.95 -26.02
N GLN A 151 -10.39 -15.13 -24.74
CA GLN A 151 -9.59 -14.17 -23.98
C GLN A 151 -8.20 -14.07 -24.61
N MET A 152 -7.93 -12.93 -25.24
CA MET A 152 -6.63 -12.56 -25.77
C MET A 152 -5.89 -11.76 -24.71
N VAL A 153 -4.65 -12.18 -24.43
CA VAL A 153 -3.67 -11.44 -23.63
C VAL A 153 -2.95 -10.44 -24.49
#